data_AF-A0A2T6A0V2-F1
#
_entry.id   AF-A0A2T6A0V2-F1
#
_cell.length_a   1.000
_cell.length_b   1.000
_cell.length_c   1.000
_cell.angle_alpha   90.00
_cell.angle_beta   90.00
_cell.angle_gamma   90.00
#
_symmetry.space_group_name_H-M   'P 1'
#
loop_
_entity.id
_entity.type
_entity.pdbx_description
1 polymer ?
#
loop_
_entity_poly.entity_id
_entity_poly.type
_entity_poly.pdbx_seq_one_letter_code
_entity_poly.pdbx_strand_id
1 'polypeptide(L)' 'EISSAFCCASLGIVPTVRHADYIGSWLEVMRENSRAIVRAASQASKAADWLLAHLPENGSAAAEQTSTDGRAAA' A
#
# COMPACT_ATOMS: atom_id res chain seq x y z
N GLU A 1 -6.15 2.41 -3.95
CA GLU A 1 -7.13 1.77 -3.06
C GLU A 1 -6.99 0.24 -2.97
N ILE A 2 -7.24 -0.55 -4.03
CA ILE A 2 -7.22 -2.04 -3.89
C ILE A 2 -5.82 -2.60 -3.55
N SER A 3 -4.76 -2.14 -4.24
CA SER A 3 -3.38 -2.60 -3.97
C SER A 3 -2.93 -2.24 -2.56
N SER A 4 -3.22 -1.01 -2.11
CA SER A 4 -2.94 -0.59 -0.72
C SER A 4 -3.73 -1.42 0.29
N ALA A 5 -4.98 -1.81 0.00
CA ALA A 5 -5.76 -2.68 0.86
C ALA A 5 -5.13 -4.09 0.97
N PHE A 6 -4.61 -4.64 -0.13
CA PHE A 6 -3.87 -5.91 -0.11
C PHE A 6 -2.58 -5.80 0.72
N CYS A 7 -1.77 -4.75 0.52
CA CYS A 7 -0.59 -4.51 1.35
C CYS A 7 -0.94 -4.38 2.83
N CYS A 8 -1.99 -3.62 3.17
CA CYS A 8 -2.43 -3.46 4.56
C CYS A 8 -2.82 -4.80 5.19
N ALA A 9 -3.58 -5.62 4.46
CA ALA A 9 -3.96 -6.95 4.93
C ALA A 9 -2.73 -7.86 5.15
N SER A 10 -1.77 -7.87 4.22
CA SER A 10 -0.55 -8.68 4.33
C SER A 10 0.36 -8.23 5.48
N LEU A 11 0.36 -6.94 5.81
CA LEU A 11 1.20 -6.36 6.86
C LEU A 11 0.49 -6.24 8.22
N GLY A 12 -0.77 -6.68 8.33
CA GLY A 12 -1.57 -6.53 9.55
C GLY A 12 -1.88 -5.08 9.91
N ILE A 13 -1.83 -4.16 8.95
CA ILE A 13 -2.13 -2.74 9.14
C ILE A 13 -3.64 -2.55 9.05
N VAL A 14 -4.24 -1.99 10.10
CA VAL A 14 -5.64 -1.55 10.06
C VAL A 14 -5.72 -0.24 9.28
N PRO A 15 -6.40 -0.20 8.12
CA PRO A 15 -6.49 1.03 7.33
C PRO A 15 -7.47 2.00 7.99
N THR A 16 -7.21 3.30 7.84
CA THR A 16 -8.22 4.32 8.07
C THR A 16 -9.06 4.51 6.81
N VAL A 17 -10.35 4.79 6.98
CA VAL A 17 -11.24 5.07 5.85
C VAL A 17 -10.82 6.39 5.22
N ARG A 18 -10.65 6.39 3.89
CA ARG A 18 -10.52 7.60 3.07
C ARG A 18 -11.84 7.88 2.34
N HIS A 19 -12.04 9.12 1.88
CA HIS A 19 -13.32 9.59 1.34
C HIS A 19 -13.81 8.70 0.19
N ALA A 20 -15.10 8.38 0.21
CA ALA A 20 -15.73 7.38 -0.66
C ALA A 20 -16.19 7.93 -2.03
N ASP A 21 -15.72 9.12 -2.42
CA ASP A 21 -16.16 9.82 -3.63
C ASP A 21 -15.88 9.01 -4.92
N TYR A 22 -14.92 8.07 -4.87
CA TYR A 22 -14.61 7.17 -5.97
C TYR A 22 -15.66 6.08 -6.22
N ILE A 23 -16.58 5.80 -5.27
CA ILE A 23 -17.57 4.71 -5.43
C ILE A 23 -18.48 4.99 -6.63
N GLY A 24 -18.88 6.24 -6.84
CA GLY A 24 -19.72 6.64 -7.97
C GLY A 24 -19.09 6.27 -9.32
N SER A 25 -17.81 6.62 -9.52
CA SER A 25 -17.11 6.32 -10.77
C SER A 25 -16.92 4.81 -10.98
N TRP A 26 -16.67 4.04 -9.93
CA TRP A 26 -16.58 2.58 -10.03
C TRP A 26 -17.91 1.94 -10.41
N LEU A 27 -19.04 2.45 -9.92
CA LEU A 27 -20.36 1.97 -10.29
C LEU A 27 -20.68 2.21 -11.77
N GLU A 28 -20.23 3.33 -12.33
CA GLU A 28 -20.34 3.60 -13.78
C GLU A 28 -19.48 2.61 -14.58
N VAL A 29 -18.21 2.45 -14.21
CA VAL A 29 -17.30 1.49 -14.87
C VAL A 29 -17.83 0.05 -14.84
N MET A 30 -18.42 -0.38 -13.71
CA MET A 30 -18.96 -1.72 -13.58
C MET A 30 -20.28 -1.93 -14.34
N ARG A 31 -21.07 -0.88 -14.55
CA ARG A 31 -22.26 -0.95 -15.42
C ARG A 31 -21.90 -1.21 -16.87
N GLU A 32 -20.80 -0.62 -17.34
CA GLU A 32 -20.28 -0.85 -18.70
C GLU A 32 -19.53 -2.18 -18.81
N ASN A 33 -18.85 -2.61 -17.75
CA ASN A 33 -18.05 -3.83 -17.73
C ASN A 33 -18.04 -4.50 -16.35
N SER A 34 -18.86 -5.54 -16.20
CA SER A 34 -18.97 -6.32 -14.96
C SER A 34 -17.66 -7.01 -14.54
N ARG A 35 -16.69 -7.19 -15.45
CA ARG A 35 -15.38 -7.79 -15.18
C ARG A 35 -14.31 -6.76 -14.80
N ALA A 36 -14.62 -5.47 -14.85
CA ALA A 36 -13.66 -4.39 -14.56
C ALA A 36 -13.04 -4.54 -13.16
N ILE A 37 -13.84 -4.87 -12.15
CA ILE A 37 -13.36 -5.03 -10.76
C ILE A 37 -12.37 -6.19 -10.62
N VAL A 38 -12.61 -7.32 -11.28
CA VAL A 38 -11.73 -8.48 -11.24
C VAL A 38 -10.41 -8.21 -11.96
N ARG A 39 -10.47 -7.47 -13.09
CA ARG A 39 -9.25 -7.04 -13.81
C ARG A 39 -8.43 -6.05 -12.98
N ALA A 40 -9.08 -5.06 -12.36
CA ALA A 40 -8.44 -4.12 -11.47
C ALA A 40 -7.80 -4.83 -10.27
N ALA A 41 -8.50 -5.79 -9.67
CA ALA A 41 -7.97 -6.63 -8.60
C ALA A 41 -6.75 -7.43 -9.04
N SER A 42 -6.77 -8.05 -10.23
CA SER A 42 -5.62 -8.80 -10.76
C SER A 42 -4.37 -7.92 -10.91
N GLN A 43 -4.53 -6.69 -11.40
CA GLN A 43 -3.41 -5.75 -11.53
C GLN A 43 -2.94 -5.25 -10.16
N ALA A 44 -3.88 -5.00 -9.24
CA ALA A 44 -3.57 -4.61 -7.87
C ALA A 44 -2.83 -5.70 -7.09
N SER A 45 -3.17 -6.98 -7.29
CA SER A 45 -2.46 -8.12 -6.69
C SER A 45 -1.01 -8.14 -7.16
N LYS A 46 -0.75 -8.06 -8.47
CA LYS A 46 0.63 -8.03 -9.00
C LYS A 46 1.46 -6.89 -8.42
N ALA A 47 0.86 -5.70 -8.30
CA ALA A 47 1.54 -4.55 -7.71
C ALA A 47 1.83 -4.76 -6.22
N ALA A 48 0.86 -5.31 -5.47
CA ALA A 48 1.05 -5.64 -4.06
C ALA A 48 2.12 -6.72 -3.86
N ASP A 49 2.07 -7.80 -4.63
CA ASP A 49 3.06 -8.88 -4.61
C ASP A 49 4.47 -8.34 -4.90
N TRP A 50 4.60 -7.47 -5.90
CA TRP A 50 5.88 -6.81 -6.20
C TRP A 50 6.37 -5.98 -5.01
N LEU A 51 5.52 -5.14 -4.40
CA LEU A 51 5.91 -4.35 -3.23
C LEU A 51 6.32 -5.24 -2.05
N LEU A 52 5.55 -6.29 -1.78
CA LEU A 52 5.77 -7.20 -0.66
C LEU A 52 7.05 -8.03 -0.83
N ALA A 53 7.41 -8.38 -2.07
CA ALA A 53 8.66 -9.07 -2.39
C ALA A 53 9.93 -8.22 -2.12
N HIS A 54 9.79 -6.91 -1.93
CA HIS A 54 10.90 -5.99 -1.64
C HIS A 54 10.92 -5.54 -0.17
N LEU A 55 10.14 -6.17 0.72
CA LEU A 55 10.29 -5.90 2.14
C LEU A 55 11.69 -6.34 2.62
N PRO A 56 12.34 -5.57 3.50
CA PRO A 56 13.57 -6.01 4.13
C PRO A 56 13.30 -7.26 4.96
N GLU A 57 14.23 -8.22 4.93
CA GLU A 57 14.23 -9.35 5.87
C GLU A 57 14.19 -8.78 7.29
N ASN A 58 13.29 -9.32 8.11
CA ASN A 58 12.64 -8.74 9.30
C ASN A 58 13.58 -8.33 10.48
N GLY A 59 14.64 -7.56 10.21
CA GLY A 59 15.66 -7.18 11.19
C GLY A 59 16.79 -6.26 10.70
N SER A 60 16.92 -5.94 9.40
CA SER A 60 18.09 -5.16 8.93
C SER A 60 17.89 -3.62 8.85
N ALA A 61 16.66 -3.12 8.94
CA ALA A 61 16.38 -1.69 8.73
C ALA A 61 16.28 -0.85 10.03
N ALA A 62 16.40 -1.46 11.21
CA ALA A 62 16.23 -0.75 12.48
C ALA A 62 17.53 -0.13 13.06
N ALA A 63 18.69 -0.34 12.44
CA ALA A 63 19.98 -0.01 13.06
C ALA A 63 20.74 1.19 12.48
N GLU A 64 20.26 1.86 11.42
CA GLU A 64 21.10 2.88 10.78
C GLU A 64 20.31 4.10 10.32
N GLN A 65 20.04 5.02 11.27
CA GLN A 65 19.98 6.48 11.08
C GLN A 65 19.50 7.20 12.36
N THR A 66 20.29 7.19 13.44
CA THR A 66 20.35 8.34 14.37
C THR A 66 21.66 8.33 15.17
N SER A 67 22.75 8.76 14.55
CA SER A 67 23.88 9.34 15.28
C SER A 67 24.29 10.62 14.57
N THR A 68 23.55 11.68 14.86
CA THR A 68 24.02 13.04 14.66
C THR A 68 23.71 13.77 15.95
N ASP A 69 24.51 13.50 16.97
CA ASP A 69 24.71 14.49 18.02
C ASP A 69 26.13 14.42 18.56
N GLY A 70 26.80 15.57 18.61
CA GLY A 70 28.15 15.67 19.14
C GLY A 70 29.11 16.60 18.40
N ARG A 71 28.79 17.91 18.30
CA ARG A 71 29.73 18.94 18.78
C ARG A 71 29.05 20.31 18.92
N ALA A 72 28.67 20.59 20.15
CA ALA A 72 28.45 21.92 20.70
C ALA A 72 29.72 22.78 20.64
N ALA A 73 29.51 24.09 20.49
CA ALA A 73 30.28 25.22 21.02
C ALA A 73 31.82 25.19 20.98
N ALA A 74 32.39 26.10 20.18
CA ALA A 74 33.51 26.97 20.55
C ALA A 74 33.45 28.25 19.71
#